data_AF-A0A4Q7CL04-F1
#
_entry.id   AF-A0A4Q7CL04-F1
#
_cell.length_a   1.000
_cell.length_b   1.000
_cell.length_c   1.000
_cell.angle_alpha   90.00
_cell.angle_beta   90.00
_cell.angle_gamma   90.00
#
_symmetry.space_group_name_H-M   'P 1'
#
loop_
_entity.id
_entity.type
_entity.pdbx_description
1 polymer ?
#
loop_
_entity_poly.entity_id
_entity_poly.type
_entity_poly.pdbx_seq_one_letter_code
_entity_poly.pdbx_strand_id
1 'polypeptide(L)'
;TRHSAIMDQYDPEKRVGIIVDEWGTWFSAEPGTNPGFSYQQNTIRDAMVAAITLNIFHKHAERVHMANIAQTVNVLQAMILTDGEKMVKTPS
;
A
#
# COMPACT_ATOMS: atom_id res chain seq x y z
N THR A 1 -0.19 -17.15 -8.41
CA THR A 1 -1.54 -16.53 -8.51
C THR A 1 -1.93 -16.38 -9.97
N ARG A 2 -3.18 -15.99 -10.29
CA ARG A 2 -3.64 -15.82 -11.69
C ARG A 2 -2.74 -14.87 -12.50
N HIS A 3 -2.30 -13.75 -11.93
CA HIS A 3 -1.39 -12.81 -12.59
C HIS A 3 -0.03 -13.44 -12.94
N SER A 4 0.61 -14.12 -11.99
CA SER A 4 1.86 -14.86 -12.28
C SER A 4 1.64 -15.91 -13.35
N ALA A 5 0.57 -16.70 -13.29
CA ALA A 5 0.29 -17.76 -14.26
C ALA A 5 0.08 -17.22 -15.68
N ILE A 6 -0.47 -16.01 -15.83
CA ILE A 6 -0.56 -15.32 -17.13
C ILE A 6 0.82 -14.90 -17.60
N MET A 7 1.65 -14.32 -16.73
CA MET A 7 3.02 -13.93 -17.08
C MET A 7 3.89 -15.15 -17.42
N ASP A 8 3.73 -16.27 -16.70
CA ASP A 8 4.49 -17.50 -16.91
C ASP A 8 4.28 -18.09 -18.32
N GLN A 9 3.15 -17.80 -18.99
CA GLN A 9 2.92 -18.21 -20.39
C GLN A 9 3.87 -17.53 -21.38
N TYR A 10 4.35 -16.33 -21.05
CA TYR A 10 5.17 -15.49 -21.94
C TYR A 10 6.59 -15.24 -21.39
N ASP A 11 6.79 -15.43 -20.08
CA ASP A 11 8.05 -15.23 -19.35
C ASP A 11 8.22 -16.32 -18.27
N PRO A 12 8.41 -17.59 -18.67
CA PRO A 12 8.50 -18.72 -17.73
C PRO A 12 9.73 -18.67 -16.83
N GLU A 13 10.80 -18.00 -17.25
CA GLU A 13 12.04 -17.80 -16.47
C GLU A 13 11.91 -16.69 -15.42
N LYS A 14 10.75 -16.02 -15.36
CA LYS A 14 10.44 -14.95 -14.42
C LYS A 14 11.38 -13.74 -14.51
N ARG A 15 11.85 -13.41 -15.72
CA ARG A 15 12.76 -12.27 -15.95
C ARG A 15 12.09 -10.93 -15.63
N VAL A 16 10.78 -10.81 -15.85
CA VAL A 16 10.00 -9.59 -15.55
C VAL A 16 9.23 -9.76 -14.24
N GLY A 17 9.54 -8.92 -13.26
CA GLY A 17 8.83 -8.86 -12.00
C GLY A 17 7.45 -8.19 -12.10
N ILE A 18 6.57 -8.54 -11.16
CA ILE A 18 5.37 -7.77 -10.82
C ILE A 18 5.78 -6.65 -9.86
N ILE A 19 5.32 -5.45 -10.17
CA ILE A 19 5.41 -4.28 -9.29
C ILE A 19 3.98 -3.96 -8.85
N VAL A 20 3.72 -4.01 -7.54
CA VAL A 20 2.44 -3.59 -6.95
C VAL A 20 2.61 -2.17 -6.44
N ASP A 21 2.70 -1.21 -7.35
CA ASP A 21 3.06 0.19 -7.09
C ASP A 21 1.95 1.03 -6.44
N GLU A 22 0.73 0.50 -6.35
CA GLU A 22 -0.32 1.08 -5.52
C GLU A 22 -1.08 -0.01 -4.76
N TRP A 23 -1.05 0.07 -3.43
CA TRP A 23 -1.86 -0.75 -2.52
C TRP A 23 -2.09 0.01 -1.21
N GLY A 24 -3.06 -0.44 -0.42
CA GLY A 24 -3.38 0.14 0.90
C GLY A 24 -4.89 0.29 1.11
N THR A 25 -5.27 0.89 2.22
CA THR A 25 -6.66 1.21 2.55
C THR A 25 -7.07 2.56 1.96
N TRP A 26 -8.30 2.61 1.44
CA TRP A 26 -8.94 3.84 0.97
C TRP A 26 -10.33 3.96 1.61
N PHE A 27 -10.50 4.98 2.45
CA PHE A 27 -11.75 5.27 3.15
C PHE A 27 -12.37 6.60 2.69
N SER A 28 -13.54 6.90 3.26
CA SER A 28 -14.09 8.26 3.22
C SER A 28 -13.10 9.24 3.84
N ALA A 29 -12.98 10.42 3.24
CA ALA A 29 -12.18 11.50 3.80
C ALA A 29 -12.68 11.90 5.20
N GLU A 30 -11.78 12.34 6.08
CA GLU A 30 -12.18 12.82 7.41
C GLU A 30 -13.18 13.99 7.30
N PRO A 31 -14.23 14.01 8.14
CA PRO A 31 -15.20 15.10 8.15
C PRO A 31 -14.53 16.47 8.28
N GLY A 32 -14.95 17.42 7.45
CA GLY A 32 -14.40 18.79 7.44
C GLY A 32 -13.11 18.96 6.62
N THR A 33 -12.59 17.91 6.00
CA THR A 33 -11.46 18.00 5.06
C THR A 33 -11.92 18.10 3.60
N ASN A 34 -11.03 18.56 2.71
CA ASN A 34 -11.32 18.54 1.26
C ASN A 34 -11.25 17.08 0.77
N PRO A 35 -12.34 16.53 0.19
CA PRO A 35 -12.36 15.13 -0.25
C PRO A 35 -11.31 14.81 -1.33
N GLY A 36 -10.88 15.80 -2.12
CA GLY A 36 -9.82 15.65 -3.12
C GLY A 36 -8.41 15.49 -2.55
N PHE A 37 -8.22 15.72 -1.24
CA PHE A 37 -6.92 15.53 -0.57
C PHE A 37 -6.74 14.11 -0.02
N SER A 38 -7.80 13.29 0.01
CA SER A 38 -7.74 11.89 0.48
C SER A 38 -7.11 11.72 1.87
N TYR A 39 -7.32 12.70 2.75
CA TYR A 39 -6.89 12.63 4.14
C TYR A 39 -7.82 11.70 4.93
N GLN A 40 -7.24 10.68 5.56
CA GLN A 40 -7.93 9.70 6.40
C GLN A 40 -7.09 9.40 7.66
N GLN A 41 -7.73 9.02 8.76
CA GLN A 41 -7.01 8.51 9.92
C GLN A 41 -6.38 7.12 9.67
N ASN A 42 -5.35 6.77 10.44
CA ASN A 42 -4.69 5.47 10.43
C ASN A 42 -4.81 4.77 11.80
N THR A 43 -5.21 3.50 11.81
CA THR A 43 -5.58 2.73 13.02
C THR A 43 -4.87 1.37 13.06
N ILE A 44 -5.05 0.60 14.13
CA ILE A 44 -4.53 -0.78 14.21
C ILE A 44 -5.06 -1.69 13.09
N ARG A 45 -6.21 -1.37 12.50
CA ARG A 45 -6.74 -2.07 11.32
C ARG A 45 -5.79 -1.91 10.13
N ASP A 46 -5.26 -0.71 9.93
CA ASP A 46 -4.37 -0.39 8.82
C ASP A 46 -3.01 -1.07 9.00
N ALA A 47 -2.49 -1.11 10.24
CA ALA A 47 -1.32 -1.92 10.58
C ALA A 47 -1.51 -3.41 10.23
N MET A 48 -2.70 -3.97 10.52
CA MET A 48 -3.01 -5.35 10.14
C MET A 48 -3.10 -5.56 8.63
N VAL A 49 -3.66 -4.60 7.89
CA VAL A 49 -3.67 -4.62 6.43
C VAL A 49 -2.25 -4.61 5.88
N ALA A 50 -1.38 -3.74 6.39
CA ALA A 50 0.03 -3.69 6.00
C ALA A 50 0.74 -5.02 6.28
N ALA A 51 0.61 -5.58 7.49
CA ALA A 51 1.25 -6.83 7.87
C ALA A 51 0.80 -8.02 7.00
N ILE A 52 -0.51 -8.15 6.74
CA ILE A 52 -1.04 -9.24 5.92
C ILE A 52 -0.58 -9.09 4.46
N THR A 53 -0.65 -7.89 3.91
CA THR A 53 -0.26 -7.62 2.52
C THR A 53 1.23 -7.86 2.29
N LEU A 54 2.09 -7.38 3.19
CA LEU A 54 3.54 -7.65 3.12
C LEU A 54 3.84 -9.15 3.21
N ASN A 55 3.14 -9.90 4.05
CA ASN A 55 3.26 -11.36 4.11
C ASN A 55 2.84 -12.05 2.80
N ILE A 56 1.81 -11.53 2.12
CA ILE A 56 1.40 -12.01 0.79
C ILE A 56 2.50 -11.73 -0.24
N PHE A 57 3.11 -10.54 -0.23
CA PHE A 57 4.22 -10.22 -1.13
C PHE A 57 5.42 -11.13 -0.90
N HIS A 58 5.80 -11.38 0.35
CA HIS A 58 6.86 -12.34 0.69
C HIS A 58 6.56 -13.75 0.15
N LYS A 59 5.31 -14.22 0.25
CA LYS A 59 4.89 -15.52 -0.31
C LYS A 59 4.99 -15.58 -1.84
N HIS A 60 5.00 -14.44 -2.52
CA HIS A 60 5.09 -14.31 -3.97
C HIS A 60 6.39 -13.68 -4.46
N ALA A 61 7.44 -13.65 -3.62
CA ALA A 61 8.70 -12.98 -3.91
C ALA A 61 9.43 -13.53 -5.16
N GLU A 62 9.09 -14.74 -5.63
CA GLU A 62 9.61 -15.24 -6.91
C GLU A 62 9.23 -14.36 -8.11
N ARG A 63 8.11 -13.64 -7.99
CA ARG A 63 7.54 -12.83 -9.07
C ARG A 63 7.26 -11.39 -8.65
N VAL A 64 6.88 -11.11 -7.41
CA VAL A 64 6.66 -9.74 -6.90
C VAL A 64 8.00 -9.19 -6.40
N HIS A 65 8.54 -8.19 -7.09
CA HIS A 65 9.88 -7.65 -6.80
C HIS A 65 9.85 -6.24 -6.20
N MET A 66 8.71 -5.55 -6.28
CA MET A 66 8.54 -4.21 -5.73
C MET A 66 7.09 -3.96 -5.37
N ALA A 67 6.87 -3.17 -4.32
CA ALA A 67 5.55 -2.66 -3.97
C ALA A 67 5.66 -1.28 -3.33
N ASN A 68 4.66 -0.43 -3.54
CA ASN A 68 4.61 0.94 -3.01
C ASN A 68 3.22 1.20 -2.42
N ILE A 69 3.18 1.53 -1.12
CA ILE A 69 1.91 1.80 -0.42
C ILE A 69 1.42 3.22 -0.78
N ALA A 70 0.12 3.36 -0.97
CA ALA A 70 -0.53 4.63 -1.27
C ALA A 70 -1.01 5.31 0.03
N GLN A 71 -0.51 6.47 0.43
CA GLN A 71 0.70 7.18 -0.03
C GLN A 71 1.62 7.47 1.16
N THR A 72 2.68 8.28 1.00
CA THR A 72 3.71 8.42 2.05
C THR A 72 3.28 9.32 3.23
N VAL A 73 2.71 10.49 2.96
CA VAL A 73 2.41 11.52 3.98
C VAL A 73 1.02 12.11 3.75
N ASN A 74 0.20 12.22 4.81
CA ASN A 74 -1.15 12.83 4.84
C ASN A 74 -2.23 12.23 3.93
N VAL A 75 -1.89 11.32 3.00
CA VAL A 75 -2.79 10.84 1.96
C VAL A 75 -2.94 9.33 2.06
N LEU A 76 -4.20 8.85 2.06
CA LEU A 76 -4.57 7.44 2.13
C LEU A 76 -3.92 6.74 3.34
N GLN A 77 -3.32 5.55 3.17
CA GLN A 77 -2.68 4.80 4.23
C GLN A 77 -1.26 5.33 4.51
N ALA A 78 -1.18 6.57 4.98
CA ALA A 78 0.07 7.29 5.21
C ALA A 78 0.95 6.64 6.28
N MET A 79 2.28 6.81 6.16
CA MET A 79 3.26 6.47 7.21
C MET A 79 3.31 7.55 8.30
N ILE A 80 2.96 8.78 7.92
CA ILE A 80 3.10 9.98 8.74
C ILE A 80 1.90 10.91 8.46
N LEU A 81 1.36 11.49 9.52
CA LEU A 81 0.44 12.62 9.44
C LEU A 81 1.11 13.88 10.00
N THR A 82 0.87 15.01 9.35
CA THR A 82 1.44 16.32 9.69
C THR A 82 0.36 17.39 9.74
N ASP A 83 0.53 18.35 10.65
CA ASP A 83 -0.28 19.57 10.76
C ASP A 83 0.62 20.74 11.19
N GLY A 84 0.99 21.58 10.21
CA GLY A 84 2.02 22.59 10.38
C GLY A 84 3.35 21.95 10.82
N GLU A 85 3.86 22.38 11.98
CA GLU A 85 5.11 21.85 12.56
C GLU A 85 4.91 20.53 13.32
N LYS A 86 3.67 20.09 13.53
CA LYS A 86 3.36 18.85 14.26
C LYS A 86 3.44 17.65 13.32
N MET A 87 3.92 16.53 13.86
CA MET A 87 4.04 15.27 13.15
C MET A 87 3.70 14.10 14.09
N VAL A 88 3.00 13.09 13.55
CA VAL A 88 2.77 11.82 14.24
C VAL A 88 3.04 10.64 13.30
N LYS A 89 3.65 9.58 13.84
CA LYS A 89 3.82 8.30 13.16
C LYS A 89 2.54 7.49 13.27
N THR A 90 2.09 6.92 12.16
CA THR A 90 0.90 6.08 12.13
C THR A 90 1.17 4.69 12.71
N PRO A 91 0.12 3.90 12.99
CA PRO A 91 0.27 2.46 13.25
C PRO A 91 0.80 1.63 12.08
N SER A 92 0.53 2.03 10.82
CA SER A 92 1.18 1.47 9.63
C SER A 92 2.67 1.75 9.64
#